data_AF-H2ZR97-F1
#
_entry.id   AF-H2ZR97-F1
#
_cell.length_a   1.000
_cell.length_b   1.000
_cell.length_c   1.000
_cell.angle_alpha   90.00
_cell.angle_beta   90.00
_cell.angle_gamma   90.00
#
_symmetry.space_group_name_H-M   'P 1'
#
loop_
_entity.id
_entity.type
_entity.pdbx_description
1 polymer ?
#
loop_
_entity_poly.entity_id
_entity_poly.type
_entity_poly.pdbx_seq_one_letter_code
_entity_poly.pdbx_strand_id
1 'polypeptide(L)'
;MVVCFVCGNMTAGSNVTQLFSRSQRTQQTPFFPFLEYHDPAPGASPMGDDWSVDACFVCDALLAQQWESFERGRMPIGKRLYWLKRPSGCEIRQPVSQIELEEILNEHSRGNLDDYSDDEGGKSPESKPQDPPDDTPRLICYSCGKSDKDCPSMCPVHCKPSYEQLRTGVPYYPTVLDTDKSPGSKVVCESITFLCIGCLPKFPPEWHAVQKDFLRQESTQSVLPRIPLPEVVSCYTCGTDVST
;
A
#
# COMPACT_ATOMS: atom_id res chain seq x y z
N MET A 1 14.58 12.52 25.21
CA MET A 1 13.38 11.94 24.59
C MET A 1 13.74 11.50 23.19
N VAL A 2 13.15 10.43 22.70
CA VAL A 2 13.42 9.85 21.37
C VAL A 2 12.10 9.84 20.60
N VAL A 3 12.16 10.20 19.32
CA VAL A 3 10.99 10.16 18.44
C VAL A 3 10.93 8.77 17.80
N CYS A 4 9.78 8.10 17.90
CA CYS A 4 9.58 6.79 17.31
C CYS A 4 9.71 6.85 15.78
N PHE A 5 10.56 6.02 15.20
CA PHE A 5 10.75 5.87 13.76
C PHE A 5 9.44 5.60 13.01
N VAL A 6 8.61 4.72 13.57
CA VAL A 6 7.38 4.20 12.92
C VAL A 6 6.21 5.18 13.02
N CYS A 7 6.03 5.81 14.17
CA CYS A 7 4.82 6.60 14.46
C CYS A 7 5.09 8.03 14.90
N GLY A 8 6.33 8.52 14.93
CA GLY A 8 6.63 9.92 15.27
C GLY A 8 6.32 10.36 16.70
N ASN A 9 5.81 9.48 17.57
CA ASN A 9 5.52 9.84 18.95
C ASN A 9 6.81 9.98 19.77
N MET A 10 6.90 11.07 20.54
CA MET A 10 7.98 11.28 21.51
C MET A 10 7.84 10.31 22.68
N THR A 11 8.90 9.57 22.94
CA THR A 11 8.97 8.52 23.95
C THR A 11 10.16 8.75 24.87
N ALA A 12 10.02 8.43 26.16
CA ALA A 12 11.14 8.43 27.10
C ALA A 12 12.16 7.36 26.68
N GLY A 13 13.46 7.61 26.84
CA GLY A 13 14.50 6.67 26.42
C GLY A 13 14.40 5.28 27.08
N SER A 14 13.79 5.19 28.26
CA SER A 14 13.50 3.91 28.94
C SER A 14 12.44 3.05 28.25
N ASN A 15 11.64 3.63 27.36
CA ASN A 15 10.50 2.98 26.70
C ASN A 15 10.72 2.88 25.17
N VAL A 16 11.97 3.00 24.74
CA VAL A 16 12.40 2.80 23.36
C VAL A 16 12.94 1.38 23.22
N THR A 17 12.50 0.70 22.18
CA THR A 17 13.01 -0.61 21.78
C THR A 17 13.60 -0.52 20.38
N GLN A 18 14.67 -1.28 20.15
CA GLN A 18 15.26 -1.41 18.82
C GLN A 18 14.52 -2.48 18.01
N LEU A 19 14.01 -2.08 16.86
CA LEU A 19 13.49 -2.99 15.85
C LEU A 19 14.52 -3.14 14.74
N PHE A 20 14.57 -4.30 14.11
CA PHE A 20 15.53 -4.58 13.05
C PHE A 20 14.83 -4.84 11.72
N SER A 21 15.35 -4.30 10.63
CA SER A 21 14.84 -4.58 9.28
C SER A 21 15.27 -5.97 8.78
N ARG A 22 16.45 -6.44 9.20
CA ARG A 22 17.04 -7.71 8.77
C ARG A 22 17.18 -8.70 9.92
N SER A 23 17.17 -9.99 9.58
CA SER A 23 17.37 -11.06 10.55
C SER A 23 18.75 -10.95 11.19
N GLN A 24 18.78 -10.95 12.52
CA GLN A 24 20.02 -11.00 13.27
C GLN A 24 20.51 -12.44 13.30
N ARG A 25 21.68 -12.72 12.70
CA ARG A 25 22.24 -14.08 12.57
C ARG A 25 22.36 -14.84 13.90
N THR A 26 22.39 -14.12 15.01
CA THR A 26 22.66 -14.65 16.34
C THR A 26 21.40 -14.92 17.17
N GLN A 27 20.22 -14.43 16.77
CA GLN A 27 18.98 -14.63 17.52
C GLN A 27 17.76 -14.80 16.62
N GLN A 28 16.81 -15.65 17.03
CA GLN A 28 15.48 -15.74 16.42
C GLN A 28 14.60 -14.56 16.85
N THR A 29 15.12 -13.35 16.76
CA THR A 29 14.35 -12.14 17.05
C THR A 29 13.50 -11.76 15.84
N PRO A 30 12.28 -11.22 16.07
CA PRO A 30 11.49 -10.63 15.01
C PRO A 30 12.29 -9.58 14.24
N PHE A 31 12.13 -9.57 12.92
CA PHE A 31 12.66 -8.53 12.06
C PHE A 31 11.61 -8.11 11.04
N PHE A 32 11.68 -6.89 10.55
CA PHE A 32 10.60 -6.24 9.83
C PHE A 32 11.13 -5.61 8.53
N PRO A 33 11.23 -6.37 7.43
CA PRO A 33 11.87 -5.91 6.20
C PRO A 33 11.27 -4.63 5.60
N PHE A 34 10.00 -4.35 5.88
CA PHE A 34 9.35 -3.14 5.39
C PHE A 34 9.99 -1.86 5.96
N LEU A 35 10.71 -1.94 7.08
CA LEU A 35 11.37 -0.79 7.70
C LEU A 35 12.43 -0.17 6.78
N GLU A 36 13.08 -0.96 5.92
CA GLU A 36 14.08 -0.49 4.94
C GLU A 36 13.46 0.45 3.90
N TYR A 37 12.17 0.30 3.65
CA TYR A 37 11.40 1.13 2.71
C TYR A 37 10.50 2.14 3.42
N HIS A 38 10.65 2.27 4.74
CA HIS A 38 9.84 3.18 5.55
C HIS A 38 10.65 4.45 5.84
N ASP A 39 10.13 5.59 5.41
CA ASP A 39 10.77 6.86 5.73
C ASP A 39 10.66 7.13 7.25
N PRO A 40 11.76 7.58 7.89
CA PRO A 40 11.72 7.94 9.31
C PRO A 40 10.67 9.03 9.55
N ALA A 41 9.91 8.92 10.64
CA ALA A 41 9.03 10.01 11.05
C ALA A 41 9.82 11.32 11.30
N PRO A 42 9.24 12.51 11.05
CA PRO A 42 9.92 13.77 11.27
C PRO A 42 10.51 13.87 12.69
N GLY A 43 11.83 14.06 12.76
CA GLY A 43 12.58 14.14 14.02
C GLY A 43 13.00 12.80 14.64
N ALA A 44 12.65 11.66 14.03
CA ALA A 44 13.22 10.37 14.36
C ALA A 44 14.63 10.22 13.80
N SER A 45 15.46 9.43 14.48
CA SER A 45 16.75 9.00 13.95
C SER A 45 16.54 8.16 12.68
N PRO A 46 17.39 8.30 11.65
CA PRO A 46 17.36 7.39 10.51
C PRO A 46 17.74 5.96 10.93
N MET A 47 17.55 5.00 10.02
CA MET A 47 17.98 3.62 10.24
C MET A 47 19.51 3.56 10.43
N GLY A 48 19.95 2.79 11.42
CA GLY A 48 21.36 2.55 11.70
C GLY A 48 22.00 1.56 10.73
N ASP A 49 23.35 1.54 10.69
CA ASP A 49 24.14 0.65 9.82
C ASP A 49 23.92 -0.84 10.09
N ASP A 50 23.44 -1.17 11.29
CA ASP A 50 23.05 -2.52 11.73
C ASP A 50 21.60 -2.87 11.39
N TRP A 51 20.94 -2.05 10.58
CA TRP A 51 19.53 -2.16 10.19
C TRP A 51 18.55 -1.98 11.34
N SER A 52 18.98 -1.31 12.42
CA SER A 52 18.13 -1.01 13.57
C SER A 52 17.42 0.34 13.45
N VAL A 53 16.24 0.45 14.08
CA VAL A 53 15.49 1.69 14.26
C VAL A 53 14.93 1.79 15.66
N ASP A 54 14.82 3.01 16.17
CA ASP A 54 14.21 3.29 17.47
C ASP A 54 12.69 3.34 17.36
N ALA A 55 12.00 2.42 18.03
CA ALA A 55 10.55 2.40 18.10
C ALA A 55 10.06 2.58 19.53
N CYS A 56 8.85 3.16 19.69
CA CYS A 56 8.20 3.17 20.98
C CYS A 56 7.65 1.77 21.32
N PHE A 57 7.55 1.48 22.62
CA PHE A 57 6.99 0.23 23.13
C PHE A 57 5.64 -0.17 22.51
N VAL A 58 4.79 0.80 22.15
CA VAL A 58 3.50 0.52 21.52
C VAL A 58 3.66 -0.03 20.09
N CYS A 59 4.54 0.57 19.29
CA CYS A 59 4.81 0.11 17.93
C CYS A 59 5.50 -1.25 17.92
N ASP A 60 6.48 -1.43 18.82
CA ASP A 60 7.15 -2.70 19.05
C ASP A 60 6.15 -3.83 19.39
N ALA A 61 5.29 -3.61 20.40
CA ALA A 61 4.29 -4.60 20.80
C ALA A 61 3.30 -4.95 19.67
N LEU A 62 2.83 -3.96 18.89
CA LEU A 62 1.92 -4.18 17.77
C LEU A 62 2.60 -4.94 16.62
N LEU A 63 3.87 -4.66 16.34
CA LEU A 63 4.62 -5.35 15.30
C LEU A 63 4.99 -6.78 15.72
N ALA A 64 5.36 -6.99 16.98
CA ALA A 64 5.61 -8.31 17.56
C ALA A 64 4.35 -9.20 17.50
N GLN A 65 3.18 -8.66 17.87
CA GLN A 65 1.92 -9.41 17.80
C GLN A 65 1.60 -9.86 16.36
N GLN A 66 1.82 -8.98 15.38
CA GLN A 66 1.63 -9.30 13.97
C GLN A 66 2.63 -10.35 13.49
N TRP A 67 3.90 -10.22 13.88
CA TRP A 67 4.94 -11.21 13.61
C TRP A 67 4.55 -12.60 14.11
N GLU A 68 4.13 -12.72 15.37
CA GLU A 68 3.69 -13.99 15.94
C GLU A 68 2.48 -14.59 15.20
N SER A 69 1.55 -13.76 14.76
CA SER A 69 0.41 -14.21 13.95
C SER A 69 0.88 -14.79 12.62
N PHE A 70 1.83 -14.13 11.95
CA PHE A 70 2.42 -14.60 10.71
C PHE A 70 3.26 -15.87 10.89
N GLU A 71 4.02 -15.98 11.98
CA GLU A 71 4.75 -17.20 12.34
C GLU A 71 3.80 -18.38 12.54
N ARG A 72 2.71 -18.17 13.30
CA ARG A 72 1.68 -19.21 13.53
C ARG A 72 1.01 -19.66 12.24
N GLY A 73 0.76 -18.71 11.33
CA GLY A 73 0.22 -18.98 10.00
C GLY A 73 1.24 -19.52 8.99
N ARG A 74 2.52 -19.67 9.38
CA ARG A 74 3.64 -20.01 8.49
C ARG A 74 3.71 -19.11 7.25
N MET A 75 3.36 -17.83 7.41
CA MET A 75 3.38 -16.86 6.32
C MET A 75 4.84 -16.57 5.95
N PRO A 76 5.25 -16.79 4.68
CA PRO A 76 6.60 -16.43 4.23
C PRO A 76 6.86 -14.94 4.44
N ILE A 77 8.10 -14.58 4.80
CA ILE A 77 8.51 -13.21 5.14
C ILE A 77 8.09 -12.19 4.08
N GLY A 78 8.36 -12.47 2.79
CA GLY A 78 8.02 -11.57 1.68
C GLY A 78 6.51 -11.40 1.41
N LYS A 79 5.64 -12.16 2.09
CA LYS A 79 4.18 -12.04 2.00
C LYS A 79 3.54 -11.37 3.22
N ARG A 80 4.34 -10.96 4.21
CA ARG A 80 3.82 -10.35 5.44
C ARG A 80 3.54 -8.88 5.21
N LEU A 81 2.29 -8.47 5.45
CA LEU A 81 1.88 -7.07 5.42
C LEU A 81 1.61 -6.60 6.85
N TYR A 82 2.41 -5.65 7.32
CA TYR A 82 2.31 -5.11 8.67
C TYR A 82 1.44 -3.85 8.67
N TRP A 83 0.44 -3.84 9.53
CA TRP A 83 -0.43 -2.70 9.75
C TRP A 83 0.20 -1.76 10.77
N LEU A 84 0.28 -0.48 10.39
CA LEU A 84 0.82 0.60 11.21
C LEU A 84 -0.25 1.68 11.40
N LYS A 85 -0.27 2.28 12.58
CA LYS A 85 -1.07 3.49 12.83
C LYS A 85 -0.13 4.70 12.80
N ARG A 86 -0.35 5.62 11.85
CA ARG A 86 0.53 6.77 11.66
C ARG A 86 -0.14 8.09 12.03
N PRO A 87 0.62 9.06 12.56
CA PRO A 87 0.15 10.44 12.68
C PRO A 87 0.04 11.09 11.30
N SER A 88 -0.80 12.12 11.23
CA SER A 88 -0.92 12.98 10.05
C SER A 88 0.43 13.62 9.71
N GLY A 89 0.93 13.42 8.49
CA GLY A 89 2.16 14.04 7.98
C GLY A 89 3.34 13.09 7.69
N CYS A 90 3.27 11.81 8.08
CA CYS A 90 4.19 10.78 7.57
C CYS A 90 3.50 10.02 6.44
N GLU A 91 3.73 10.41 5.18
CA GLU A 91 3.32 9.56 4.06
C GLU A 91 4.20 8.29 4.06
N ILE A 92 3.63 7.14 3.68
CA ILE A 92 4.50 6.01 3.34
C ILE A 92 4.84 6.44 1.92
N ARG A 93 6.07 6.33 1.45
CA ARG A 93 6.21 5.94 0.05
C ARG A 93 5.27 4.75 -0.10
N GLN A 94 4.15 4.93 -0.80
CA GLN A 94 3.14 3.88 -0.97
C GLN A 94 3.88 2.58 -1.23
N PRO A 95 3.41 1.42 -0.71
CA PRO A 95 4.10 0.18 -0.99
C PRO A 95 4.29 0.11 -2.49
N VAL A 96 5.56 0.27 -2.88
CA VAL A 96 6.11 0.03 -4.19
C VAL A 96 5.37 -1.20 -4.66
N SER A 97 4.63 -1.05 -5.76
CA SER A 97 3.72 -2.09 -6.22
C SER A 97 4.46 -3.43 -6.21
N GLN A 98 3.79 -4.55 -5.97
CA GLN A 98 4.48 -5.85 -5.87
C GLN A 98 5.41 -6.14 -7.07
N ILE A 99 5.13 -5.49 -8.20
CA ILE A 99 5.91 -5.47 -9.45
C ILE A 99 7.25 -4.72 -9.26
N GLU A 100 7.21 -3.53 -8.68
CA GLU A 100 8.38 -2.66 -8.49
C GLU A 100 9.29 -3.19 -7.35
N LEU A 101 8.74 -3.95 -6.38
CA LEU A 101 9.52 -4.74 -5.42
C LEU A 101 10.23 -5.92 -6.10
N GLU A 102 9.58 -6.59 -7.07
CA GLU A 102 10.19 -7.66 -7.86
C GLU A 102 11.28 -7.10 -8.81
N GLU A 103 11.12 -5.90 -9.35
CA GLU A 103 12.13 -5.21 -10.18
C GLU A 103 13.34 -4.75 -9.37
N ILE A 104 13.15 -4.11 -8.22
CA ILE A 104 14.26 -3.68 -7.34
C ILE A 104 15.06 -4.89 -6.86
N LEU A 105 14.40 -6.00 -6.50
CA LEU A 105 15.09 -7.24 -6.12
C LEU A 105 15.84 -7.89 -7.31
N ASN A 106 15.39 -7.66 -8.55
CA ASN A 106 16.05 -8.14 -9.77
C ASN A 106 17.25 -7.28 -10.18
N GLU A 107 17.20 -5.95 -10.01
CA GLU A 107 18.29 -5.04 -10.38
C GLU A 107 19.53 -5.24 -9.50
N HIS A 108 19.34 -5.51 -8.21
CA HIS A 108 20.44 -5.83 -7.28
C HIS A 108 21.17 -7.14 -7.60
N SER A 109 20.71 -7.91 -8.59
CA SER A 109 21.37 -9.13 -9.07
C SER A 109 22.22 -8.94 -10.34
N ARG A 110 22.31 -7.74 -10.95
CA ARG A 110 22.90 -7.59 -12.30
C ARG A 110 24.02 -6.55 -12.53
N GLY A 111 24.55 -5.81 -11.55
CA GLY A 111 25.62 -4.86 -11.91
C GLY A 111 26.44 -4.28 -10.77
N ASN A 112 27.73 -4.61 -10.79
CA ASN A 112 28.85 -3.92 -10.15
C ASN A 112 29.74 -3.38 -11.30
N LEU A 113 30.50 -2.28 -11.06
CA LEU A 113 31.33 -1.44 -12.00
C LEU A 113 30.52 -0.47 -12.90
N ASP A 114 30.80 0.82 -13.11
CA ASP A 114 31.95 1.75 -12.89
C ASP A 114 31.39 3.21 -12.88
N ASP A 115 31.80 4.13 -11.98
CA ASP A 115 32.85 5.18 -12.10
C ASP A 115 32.62 6.31 -13.15
N TYR A 116 32.39 7.56 -12.69
CA TYR A 116 33.18 8.79 -12.96
C TYR A 116 32.48 10.11 -12.51
N SER A 117 33.22 10.79 -11.62
CA SER A 117 33.46 12.20 -11.26
C SER A 117 32.65 13.45 -11.75
N ASP A 118 32.45 14.35 -10.77
CA ASP A 118 32.79 15.80 -10.68
C ASP A 118 32.02 16.93 -11.41
N ASP A 119 31.46 17.86 -10.59
CA ASP A 119 31.83 19.28 -10.41
C ASP A 119 30.68 20.34 -10.38
N GLU A 120 30.65 21.04 -9.24
CA GLU A 120 30.30 22.43 -8.90
C GLU A 120 29.09 23.19 -9.49
N GLY A 121 28.29 23.74 -8.56
CA GLY A 121 28.20 25.20 -8.40
C GLY A 121 26.90 25.89 -8.81
N GLY A 122 26.23 26.55 -7.84
CA GLY A 122 25.40 27.73 -8.16
C GLY A 122 24.10 27.96 -7.36
N LYS A 123 24.23 28.69 -6.24
CA LYS A 123 23.34 29.73 -5.67
C LYS A 123 21.80 29.68 -5.83
N SER A 124 21.12 29.70 -4.67
CA SER A 124 19.73 30.10 -4.41
C SER A 124 19.36 31.49 -5.01
N PRO A 125 18.07 31.77 -5.29
CA PRO A 125 17.23 32.35 -4.25
C PRO A 125 15.80 31.76 -4.16
N GLU A 126 15.30 31.71 -2.93
CA GLU A 126 13.91 31.44 -2.54
C GLU A 126 12.87 32.27 -3.29
N SER A 127 11.82 31.59 -3.75
CA SER A 127 10.52 32.18 -4.04
C SER A 127 9.42 31.32 -3.40
N LYS A 128 8.57 31.97 -2.59
CA LYS A 128 7.37 31.43 -1.93
C LYS A 128 6.53 30.54 -2.87
N PRO A 129 6.07 29.34 -2.43
CA PRO A 129 5.05 28.61 -3.16
C PRO A 129 3.72 29.38 -3.10
N GLN A 130 3.22 29.77 -4.27
CA GLN A 130 1.80 30.03 -4.48
C GLN A 130 1.16 28.70 -4.85
N ASP A 131 0.07 28.34 -4.17
CA ASP A 131 -0.65 27.08 -4.39
C ASP A 131 -1.07 26.94 -5.87
N PRO A 132 -0.73 25.82 -6.55
CA PRO A 132 -1.25 25.54 -7.87
C PRO A 132 -2.76 25.25 -7.82
N PRO A 133 -3.52 25.55 -8.89
CA PRO A 133 -4.92 25.16 -8.97
C PRO A 133 -5.03 23.62 -8.89
N ASP A 134 -5.86 23.16 -7.95
CA ASP A 134 -6.17 21.76 -7.66
C ASP A 134 -6.86 21.08 -8.86
N ASP A 135 -6.06 20.61 -9.81
CA ASP A 135 -6.46 19.81 -10.98
C ASP A 135 -6.48 18.30 -10.64
N THR A 136 -6.63 17.96 -9.36
CA THR A 136 -6.67 16.56 -8.92
C THR A 136 -8.02 15.94 -9.31
N PRO A 137 -8.04 14.80 -10.03
CA PRO A 137 -9.28 14.15 -10.44
C PRO A 137 -10.14 13.80 -9.22
N ARG A 138 -11.31 14.43 -9.08
CA ARG A 138 -12.21 14.19 -7.95
C ARG A 138 -12.96 12.88 -8.12
N LEU A 139 -12.84 12.00 -7.13
CA LEU A 139 -13.63 10.77 -7.08
C LEU A 139 -15.01 11.07 -6.51
N ILE A 140 -16.06 10.56 -7.16
CA ILE A 140 -17.46 10.77 -6.75
C ILE A 140 -18.11 9.41 -6.53
N CYS A 141 -18.69 9.22 -5.34
CA CYS A 141 -19.43 8.01 -5.01
C CYS A 141 -20.62 7.82 -5.96
N TYR A 142 -20.70 6.66 -6.59
CA TYR A 142 -21.74 6.29 -7.55
C TYR A 142 -23.16 6.38 -6.94
N SER A 143 -23.30 5.98 -5.68
CA SER A 143 -24.59 5.88 -5.00
C SER A 143 -25.07 7.18 -4.35
N CYS A 144 -24.17 7.99 -3.76
CA CYS A 144 -24.58 9.18 -2.98
C CYS A 144 -24.04 10.51 -3.50
N GLY A 145 -23.22 10.51 -4.55
CA GLY A 145 -22.67 11.72 -5.17
C GLY A 145 -21.66 12.49 -4.32
N LYS A 146 -21.30 12.01 -3.13
CA LYS A 146 -20.27 12.62 -2.29
C LYS A 146 -18.90 12.47 -2.93
N SER A 147 -18.08 13.52 -2.84
CA SER A 147 -16.71 13.49 -3.31
C SER A 147 -15.77 12.82 -2.30
N ASP A 148 -14.57 12.48 -2.73
CA ASP A 148 -13.44 12.10 -1.88
C ASP A 148 -13.11 13.14 -0.80
N LYS A 149 -13.33 14.43 -1.06
CA LYS A 149 -13.19 15.49 -0.04
C LYS A 149 -14.24 15.38 1.07
N ASP A 150 -15.45 14.99 0.72
CA ASP A 150 -16.55 14.82 1.68
C ASP A 150 -16.48 13.47 2.42
N CYS A 151 -15.85 12.47 1.78
CA CYS A 151 -15.72 11.11 2.25
C CYS A 151 -14.36 10.54 1.81
N PRO A 152 -13.29 10.71 2.61
CA PRO A 152 -11.93 10.31 2.21
C PRO A 152 -11.78 8.80 2.02
N SER A 153 -12.70 8.01 2.57
CA SER A 153 -12.75 6.55 2.43
C SER A 153 -13.57 6.13 1.21
N MET A 154 -13.07 6.44 0.01
CA MET A 154 -13.62 5.93 -1.26
C MET A 154 -13.02 4.56 -1.59
N CYS A 155 -13.86 3.63 -2.01
CA CYS A 155 -13.47 2.27 -2.39
C CYS A 155 -13.76 2.06 -3.89
N PRO A 156 -12.77 1.68 -4.70
CA PRO A 156 -13.04 1.15 -6.03
C PRO A 156 -13.75 -0.20 -5.89
N VAL A 157 -14.79 -0.41 -6.69
CA VAL A 157 -15.55 -1.66 -6.73
C VAL A 157 -15.70 -2.13 -8.16
N HIS A 158 -15.55 -3.43 -8.37
CA HIS A 158 -15.84 -4.05 -9.65
C HIS A 158 -17.35 -4.28 -9.77
N CYS A 159 -18.02 -3.70 -10.76
CA CYS A 159 -19.44 -3.89 -11.01
C CYS A 159 -19.74 -5.17 -11.82
N LYS A 160 -18.74 -5.69 -12.53
CA LYS A 160 -18.85 -6.89 -13.38
C LYS A 160 -17.61 -7.74 -13.20
N PRO A 161 -17.69 -9.06 -13.44
CA PRO A 161 -16.51 -9.90 -13.55
C PRO A 161 -15.55 -9.29 -14.57
N SER A 162 -14.30 -9.15 -14.17
CA SER A 162 -13.25 -8.62 -15.03
C SER A 162 -11.95 -9.35 -14.75
N TYR A 163 -11.02 -9.26 -15.70
CA TYR A 163 -9.69 -9.80 -15.55
C TYR A 163 -9.03 -9.34 -14.23
N GLU A 164 -9.03 -8.03 -13.98
CA GLU A 164 -8.41 -7.44 -12.78
C GLU A 164 -9.11 -7.85 -11.49
N GLN A 165 -10.45 -8.01 -11.52
CA GLN A 165 -11.22 -8.51 -10.37
C GLN A 165 -10.83 -9.95 -10.01
N LEU A 166 -10.71 -10.82 -11.02
CA LEU A 166 -10.27 -12.19 -10.80
C LEU A 166 -8.85 -12.20 -10.25
N ARG A 167 -7.93 -11.48 -10.90
CA ARG A 167 -6.52 -11.42 -10.54
C ARG A 167 -6.27 -10.89 -9.12
N THR A 168 -7.04 -9.92 -8.66
CA THR A 168 -6.94 -9.36 -7.29
C THR A 168 -7.64 -10.21 -6.23
N GLY A 169 -8.45 -11.19 -6.61
CA GLY A 169 -9.11 -12.08 -5.65
C GLY A 169 -10.16 -11.37 -4.79
N VAL A 170 -10.72 -10.26 -5.26
CA VAL A 170 -11.78 -9.49 -4.57
C VAL A 170 -13.16 -9.87 -5.15
N PRO A 171 -14.28 -9.70 -4.42
CA PRO A 171 -15.60 -9.89 -5.01
C PRO A 171 -15.97 -8.75 -5.98
N TYR A 172 -16.99 -8.97 -6.81
CA TYR A 172 -17.64 -7.92 -7.61
C TYR A 172 -19.05 -7.61 -7.05
N TYR A 173 -19.64 -6.50 -7.49
CA TYR A 173 -20.89 -5.95 -6.98
C TYR A 173 -21.86 -5.69 -8.15
N PRO A 174 -22.63 -6.71 -8.59
CA PRO A 174 -23.43 -6.64 -9.81
C PRO A 174 -24.54 -5.61 -9.75
N THR A 175 -25.12 -5.39 -8.56
CA THR A 175 -26.29 -4.52 -8.37
C THR A 175 -25.96 -3.03 -8.28
N VAL A 176 -24.67 -2.66 -8.35
CA VAL A 176 -24.27 -1.25 -8.26
C VAL A 176 -24.82 -0.45 -9.44
N LEU A 177 -24.72 -1.01 -10.65
CA LEU A 177 -25.17 -0.34 -11.87
C LEU A 177 -26.69 -0.37 -12.07
N ASP A 178 -27.41 -1.14 -11.24
CA ASP A 178 -28.88 -1.15 -11.24
C ASP A 178 -29.48 0.09 -10.55
N THR A 179 -28.65 0.84 -9.81
CA THR A 179 -29.05 2.09 -9.16
C THR A 179 -28.81 3.30 -10.04
N ASP A 180 -29.61 4.34 -9.85
CA ASP A 180 -29.44 5.62 -10.54
C ASP A 180 -28.06 6.20 -10.25
N LYS A 181 -27.32 6.43 -11.34
CA LYS A 181 -25.99 7.00 -11.32
C LYS A 181 -26.02 8.42 -10.77
N SER A 182 -25.24 8.68 -9.71
CA SER A 182 -25.09 10.04 -9.18
C SER A 182 -24.39 10.98 -10.18
N PRO A 183 -24.77 12.27 -10.28
CA PRO A 183 -24.12 13.23 -11.17
C PRO A 183 -22.61 13.30 -10.92
N GLY A 184 -21.81 13.25 -11.99
CA GLY A 184 -20.35 13.33 -11.91
C GLY A 184 -19.64 12.02 -11.54
N SER A 185 -20.35 10.99 -11.08
CA SER A 185 -19.74 9.65 -10.91
C SER A 185 -19.32 9.06 -12.26
N LYS A 186 -18.31 8.19 -12.25
CA LYS A 186 -17.75 7.57 -13.46
C LYS A 186 -17.68 6.06 -13.29
N VAL A 187 -17.92 5.36 -14.40
CA VAL A 187 -17.63 3.93 -14.51
C VAL A 187 -16.47 3.81 -15.48
N VAL A 188 -15.33 3.35 -14.99
CA VAL A 188 -14.10 3.15 -15.75
C VAL A 188 -14.14 1.75 -16.37
N CYS A 189 -13.81 1.67 -17.66
CA CYS A 189 -13.77 0.43 -18.44
C CYS A 189 -15.02 -0.45 -18.25
N GLU A 190 -16.19 0.20 -18.12
CA GLU A 190 -17.52 -0.41 -17.91
C GLU A 190 -17.63 -1.40 -16.73
N SER A 191 -16.63 -1.44 -15.86
CA SER A 191 -16.46 -2.51 -14.87
C SER A 191 -16.02 -2.01 -13.50
N ILE A 192 -15.50 -0.79 -13.36
CA ILE A 192 -15.05 -0.24 -12.08
C ILE A 192 -15.76 1.08 -11.79
N THR A 193 -16.28 1.24 -10.58
CA THR A 193 -16.80 2.52 -10.07
C THR A 193 -16.35 2.73 -8.63
N PHE A 194 -16.73 3.87 -8.02
CA PHE A 194 -16.35 4.21 -6.64
C PHE A 194 -17.56 4.26 -5.73
N LEU A 195 -17.44 3.67 -4.54
CA LEU A 195 -18.41 3.78 -3.46
C LEU A 195 -17.71 4.30 -2.21
N CYS A 196 -18.32 5.24 -1.49
CA CYS A 196 -17.84 5.58 -0.16
C CYS A 196 -18.12 4.44 0.82
N ILE A 197 -17.32 4.36 1.88
CA ILE A 197 -17.46 3.34 2.93
C ILE A 197 -18.87 3.27 3.54
N GLY A 198 -19.63 4.38 3.53
CA GLY A 198 -21.01 4.42 3.99
C GLY A 198 -22.05 3.88 3.01
N CYS A 199 -21.73 3.81 1.72
CA CYS A 199 -22.61 3.27 0.68
C CYS A 199 -22.24 1.84 0.27
N LEU A 200 -20.98 1.44 0.44
CA LEU A 200 -20.52 0.08 0.13
C LEU A 200 -21.40 -1.03 0.77
N PRO A 201 -21.82 -0.94 2.06
CA PRO A 201 -22.64 -1.99 2.68
C PRO A 201 -24.05 -2.13 2.08
N LYS A 202 -24.51 -1.19 1.26
CA LYS A 202 -25.83 -1.26 0.59
C LYS A 202 -25.85 -2.27 -0.55
N PHE A 203 -24.68 -2.69 -1.02
CA PHE A 203 -24.53 -3.55 -2.19
C PHE A 203 -23.96 -4.90 -1.76
N PRO A 204 -24.69 -6.01 -2.00
CA PRO A 204 -24.18 -7.33 -1.68
C PRO A 204 -23.03 -7.71 -2.63
N PRO A 205 -21.90 -8.22 -2.11
CA PRO A 205 -20.81 -8.73 -2.93
C PRO A 205 -21.12 -10.12 -3.47
N GLU A 206 -20.64 -10.41 -4.69
CA GLU A 206 -20.65 -11.72 -5.31
C GLU A 206 -19.24 -12.18 -5.69
N TRP A 207 -19.00 -13.48 -5.50
CA TRP A 207 -17.77 -14.15 -5.93
C TRP A 207 -17.97 -14.82 -7.28
N HIS A 208 -17.00 -14.66 -8.19
CA HIS A 208 -17.03 -15.35 -9.47
C HIS A 208 -16.92 -16.86 -9.29
N ALA A 209 -17.49 -17.66 -10.19
CA ALA A 209 -17.50 -19.13 -10.09
C ALA A 209 -16.08 -19.71 -9.93
N VAL A 210 -15.14 -19.24 -10.75
CA VAL A 210 -13.72 -19.61 -10.65
C VAL A 210 -13.20 -19.37 -9.23
N GLN A 211 -13.43 -18.18 -8.65
CA GLN A 211 -13.00 -17.87 -7.29
C GLN A 211 -13.72 -18.69 -6.21
N LYS A 212 -15.00 -19.00 -6.40
CA LYS A 212 -15.77 -19.88 -5.49
C LYS A 212 -15.16 -21.28 -5.41
N ASP A 213 -14.65 -21.80 -6.53
CA ASP A 213 -13.97 -23.10 -6.55
C ASP A 213 -12.62 -23.04 -5.81
N PHE A 214 -11.87 -21.94 -5.93
CA PHE A 214 -10.65 -21.71 -5.14
C PHE A 214 -10.92 -21.55 -3.64
N LEU A 215 -11.94 -20.78 -3.26
CA LEU A 215 -12.33 -20.61 -1.86
C LEU A 215 -12.81 -21.91 -1.20
N ARG A 216 -13.18 -22.92 -2.01
CA ARG A 216 -13.61 -24.25 -1.56
C ARG A 216 -12.49 -25.30 -1.53
N GLN A 217 -11.35 -25.04 -2.18
CA GLN A 217 -10.20 -25.96 -2.21
C GLN A 217 -9.30 -25.75 -0.98
N GLU A 218 -8.72 -26.84 -0.47
CA GLU A 218 -7.87 -26.83 0.73
C GLU A 218 -6.64 -25.91 0.60
N SER A 219 -6.23 -25.36 1.75
CA SER A 219 -5.33 -24.22 2.02
C SER A 219 -3.91 -24.23 1.42
N THR A 220 -3.59 -25.11 0.48
CA THR A 220 -2.24 -25.24 -0.09
C THR A 220 -2.04 -24.50 -1.42
N GLN A 221 -3.11 -24.07 -2.09
CA GLN A 221 -3.04 -23.25 -3.30
C GLN A 221 -3.77 -21.92 -3.09
N SER A 222 -3.10 -20.99 -2.40
CA SER A 222 -3.63 -19.65 -2.08
C SER A 222 -3.51 -18.64 -3.21
N VAL A 223 -3.20 -19.07 -4.43
CA VAL A 223 -3.01 -18.17 -5.57
C VAL A 223 -3.86 -18.70 -6.71
N LEU A 224 -4.80 -17.87 -7.17
CA LEU A 224 -5.38 -18.04 -8.51
C LEU A 224 -4.20 -18.22 -9.50
N PRO A 225 -4.32 -19.06 -10.54
CA PRO A 225 -3.27 -19.25 -11.52
C PRO A 225 -2.71 -17.89 -11.92
N ARG A 226 -1.38 -17.71 -11.98
CA ARG A 226 -0.76 -16.43 -12.37
C ARG A 226 -1.40 -16.01 -13.69
N ILE A 227 -2.33 -15.07 -13.61
CA ILE A 227 -2.97 -14.55 -14.81
C ILE A 227 -2.00 -13.45 -15.32
N PRO A 228 -1.51 -13.53 -16.57
CA PRO A 228 -0.57 -12.54 -17.11
C PRO A 228 -1.23 -11.16 -17.30
N LEU A 229 -0.62 -10.12 -16.74
CA LEU A 229 -1.05 -8.72 -16.93
C LEU A 229 -1.39 -8.45 -18.40
N PRO A 230 -2.57 -7.86 -18.70
CA PRO A 230 -2.83 -7.35 -20.03
C PRO A 230 -1.84 -6.24 -20.33
N GLU A 231 -1.29 -6.20 -21.56
CA GLU A 231 -0.25 -5.24 -21.99
C GLU A 231 -0.60 -3.76 -21.73
N VAL A 232 -1.89 -3.47 -21.51
CA VAL A 232 -2.43 -2.15 -21.21
C VAL A 232 -3.50 -2.27 -20.11
N VAL A 233 -3.40 -1.46 -19.06
CA VAL A 233 -4.37 -1.32 -17.97
C VAL A 233 -4.77 0.15 -17.82
N SER A 234 -6.06 0.43 -17.75
CA SER A 234 -6.54 1.81 -17.58
C SER A 234 -6.45 2.27 -16.11
N CYS A 235 -5.87 3.44 -15.87
CA CYS A 235 -5.81 4.06 -14.55
C CYS A 235 -7.22 4.36 -14.05
N TYR A 236 -7.59 3.86 -12.87
CA TYR A 236 -8.93 4.10 -12.32
C TYR A 236 -9.15 5.54 -11.84
N THR A 237 -8.09 6.34 -11.68
CA THR A 237 -8.17 7.74 -11.25
C THR A 237 -8.35 8.70 -12.43
N CYS A 238 -7.50 8.60 -13.46
CA CYS A 238 -7.54 9.50 -14.61
C CYS A 238 -8.18 8.90 -15.87
N GLY A 239 -8.35 7.57 -15.93
CA GLY A 239 -8.89 6.87 -17.10
C GLY A 239 -7.88 6.63 -18.22
N THR A 240 -6.63 7.10 -18.08
CA THR A 240 -5.58 6.92 -19.08
C THR A 240 -5.08 5.48 -19.09
N ASP A 241 -4.88 4.94 -20.29
CA ASP A 241 -4.26 3.64 -20.50
C ASP A 241 -2.78 3.67 -20.11
N VAL A 242 -2.36 2.71 -19.29
CA VAL A 242 -1.00 2.54 -18.79
C VAL A 242 -0.50 1.20 -19.30
N SER A 243 0.61 1.20 -20.04
CA SER A 243 1.27 -0.04 -20.44
C SER A 243 1.87 -0.73 -19.23
N THR A 244 1.67 -2.04 -19.12
CA THR A 244 2.11 -2.88 -17.99
C THR A 244 3.47 -3.50 -18.21
#